data_AF-A0A6A5GPN3-F1
#
_entry.id   AF-A0A6A5GPN3-F1
#
_cell.length_a   1.000
_cell.length_b   1.000
_cell.length_c   1.000
_cell.angle_alpha   90.00
_cell.angle_beta   90.00
_cell.angle_gamma   90.00
#
_symmetry.space_group_name_H-M   'P 1'
#
loop_
_entity.id
_entity.type
_entity.pdbx_description
1 polymer ?
#
loop_
_entity_poly.entity_id
_entity_poly.type
_entity_poly.pdbx_seq_one_letter_code
_entity_poly.pdbx_strand_id
1 'polypeptide(L)'
;MAVSSDNMDVMKLALNHIVSRLTSEDEMEVVVAMQALTNLSINIRKEQIPKFVPVIPHCLNRLWIRGEVNLNALRLLVNLSCCPDMVPYLLGNKSVSGLLRILDTDREEVLIRAVTWILCTTSAVDALNLTYDRIAEHNLDPFHNPSHTLFFSIYGPKGREELELQARHLTNHSNKDVASKSVRLLETLANVPPFPMAGNHLNRL
;
A
#
# COMPACT_ATOMS: atom_id res chain seq x y z
N MET A 1 -18.12 22.73 0.59
CA MET A 1 -17.37 23.66 -0.28
C MET A 1 -17.67 23.28 -1.72
N ALA A 2 -18.24 24.20 -2.50
CA ALA A 2 -18.52 23.97 -3.92
C ALA A 2 -17.19 23.91 -4.68
N VAL A 3 -16.79 22.73 -5.12
CA VAL A 3 -15.72 22.58 -6.09
C VAL A 3 -16.35 22.94 -7.44
N SER A 4 -15.99 24.09 -8.02
CA SER A 4 -16.45 24.41 -9.38
C SER A 4 -15.97 23.33 -10.34
N SER A 5 -16.77 23.03 -11.36
CA SER A 5 -16.41 22.09 -12.44
C SER A 5 -15.05 22.45 -13.07
N ASP A 6 -14.75 23.74 -13.16
CA ASP A 6 -13.52 24.25 -13.77
C ASP A 6 -12.28 23.88 -12.94
N ASN A 7 -12.40 23.88 -11.60
CA ASN A 7 -11.33 23.43 -10.72
C ASN A 7 -11.06 21.93 -10.89
N MET A 8 -12.07 21.13 -11.24
CA MET A 8 -11.91 19.69 -11.45
C MET A 8 -11.11 19.38 -12.72
N ASP A 9 -11.34 20.11 -13.80
CA ASP A 9 -10.63 19.90 -15.06
C ASP A 9 -9.16 20.33 -14.99
N VAL A 10 -8.88 21.47 -14.34
CA VAL A 10 -7.50 21.92 -14.07
C VAL A 10 -6.76 20.90 -13.19
N MET A 11 -7.41 20.40 -12.15
CA MET A 11 -6.84 19.38 -11.26
C MET A 11 -6.57 18.06 -11.98
N LYS A 12 -7.43 17.67 -12.92
CA LYS A 12 -7.25 16.47 -13.74
C LYS A 12 -6.05 16.58 -14.67
N LEU A 13 -5.87 17.74 -15.33
CA LEU A 13 -4.71 17.99 -16.19
C LEU A 13 -3.41 18.04 -15.37
N ALA A 14 -3.43 18.73 -14.23
CA ALA A 14 -2.29 18.80 -13.32
C ALA A 14 -1.91 17.39 -12.81
N LEU A 15 -2.87 16.56 -12.42
CA LEU A 15 -2.60 15.21 -11.92
C LEU A 15 -1.88 14.34 -12.97
N ASN A 16 -2.32 14.35 -14.23
CA ASN A 16 -1.63 13.62 -15.30
C ASN A 16 -0.18 14.09 -15.46
N HIS A 17 0.04 15.41 -15.43
CA HIS A 17 1.37 15.99 -15.55
C HIS A 17 2.27 15.57 -14.39
N ILE A 18 1.77 15.66 -13.15
CA ILE A 18 2.52 15.26 -11.96
C ILE A 18 2.85 13.76 -11.97
N VAL A 19 1.91 12.89 -12.35
CA VAL A 19 2.18 11.45 -12.48
C VAL A 19 3.27 11.18 -13.52
N SER A 20 3.28 11.91 -14.65
CA SER A 20 4.34 11.78 -15.66
C SER A 20 5.74 12.15 -15.16
N ARG A 21 5.85 12.97 -14.10
CA ARG A 21 7.13 13.34 -13.49
C ARG A 21 7.73 12.23 -12.63
N LEU A 22 6.97 11.19 -12.26
CA LEU A 22 7.50 10.05 -11.49
C LEU A 22 8.52 9.21 -12.27
N THR A 23 8.55 9.34 -13.60
CA THR A 23 9.54 8.71 -14.49
C THR A 23 10.64 9.68 -14.94
N SER A 24 10.74 10.86 -14.33
CA SER A 24 11.80 11.81 -14.68
C SER A 24 13.17 11.27 -14.32
N GLU A 25 14.18 11.62 -15.14
CA GLU A 25 15.58 11.37 -14.83
C GLU A 25 16.11 12.33 -13.76
N ASP A 26 15.44 13.47 -13.57
CA ASP A 26 15.73 14.41 -12.49
C ASP A 26 15.05 13.94 -11.20
N GLU A 27 15.86 13.50 -10.24
CA GLU A 27 15.40 13.05 -8.94
C GLU A 27 14.63 14.13 -8.16
N MET A 28 14.96 15.42 -8.37
CA MET A 28 14.24 16.52 -7.74
C MET A 28 12.81 16.62 -8.28
N GLU A 29 12.60 16.44 -9.59
CA GLU A 29 11.26 16.40 -10.17
C GLU A 29 10.43 15.24 -9.59
N VAL A 30 11.05 14.07 -9.42
CA VAL A 30 10.37 12.90 -8.84
C VAL A 30 9.96 13.18 -7.38
N VAL A 31 10.85 13.75 -6.58
CA VAL A 31 10.57 14.10 -5.18
C VAL A 31 9.42 15.12 -5.08
N VAL A 32 9.47 16.18 -5.88
CA VAL A 32 8.40 17.20 -5.93
C VAL A 32 7.09 16.58 -6.38
N ALA A 33 7.11 15.68 -7.36
CA ALA A 33 5.93 14.99 -7.84
C ALA A 33 5.31 14.10 -6.75
N MET A 34 6.11 13.32 -6.01
CA MET A 34 5.61 12.50 -4.90
C MET A 34 5.01 13.35 -3.78
N GLN A 35 5.62 14.49 -3.45
CA GLN A 35 5.09 15.42 -2.46
C GLN A 35 3.76 16.03 -2.90
N ALA A 36 3.68 16.48 -4.16
CA ALA A 36 2.44 16.99 -4.74
C ALA A 36 1.33 15.92 -4.73
N LEU A 37 1.64 14.69 -5.16
CA LEU A 37 0.69 13.57 -5.13
C LEU A 37 0.26 13.21 -3.71
N THR A 38 1.16 13.32 -2.73
CA THR A 38 0.80 13.14 -1.31
C THR A 38 -0.26 14.15 -0.89
N ASN A 39 -0.08 15.42 -1.23
CA ASN A 39 -1.07 16.46 -0.92
C ASN A 39 -2.40 16.25 -1.67
N LEU A 40 -2.35 15.76 -2.90
CA LEU A 40 -3.53 15.50 -3.73
C LEU A 40 -4.29 14.22 -3.37
N SER A 41 -3.67 13.29 -2.64
CA SER A 41 -4.22 11.97 -2.30
C SER A 41 -4.92 11.92 -0.93
N ILE A 42 -5.07 13.05 -0.23
CA ILE A 42 -5.71 13.08 1.10
C ILE A 42 -7.18 12.62 1.03
N ASN A 43 -7.87 12.90 -0.07
CA ASN A 43 -9.28 12.54 -0.29
C ASN A 43 -9.52 12.09 -1.74
N ILE A 44 -8.98 10.92 -2.11
CA ILE A 44 -9.16 10.35 -3.45
C ILE A 44 -10.65 10.03 -3.65
N ARG A 45 -11.27 10.65 -4.65
CA ARG A 45 -12.62 10.30 -5.09
C ARG A 45 -12.59 9.16 -6.12
N LYS A 46 -13.70 8.43 -6.24
CA LYS A 46 -13.81 7.25 -7.11
C LYS A 46 -13.40 7.52 -8.56
N GLU A 47 -13.77 8.68 -9.11
CA GLU A 47 -13.43 9.10 -10.47
C GLU A 47 -11.94 9.42 -10.66
N GLN A 48 -11.18 9.62 -9.58
CA GLN A 48 -9.74 9.89 -9.61
C GLN A 48 -8.89 8.62 -9.49
N ILE A 49 -9.48 7.49 -9.07
CA ILE A 49 -8.78 6.22 -8.90
C ILE A 49 -7.93 5.86 -10.13
N PRO A 50 -8.45 5.88 -11.38
CA PRO A 50 -7.65 5.51 -12.55
C PRO A 50 -6.41 6.39 -12.77
N LYS A 51 -6.38 7.60 -12.18
CA LYS A 51 -5.24 8.52 -12.25
C LYS A 51 -4.18 8.23 -11.20
N PHE A 52 -4.56 7.64 -10.07
CA PHE A 52 -3.63 7.25 -9.01
C PHE A 52 -3.12 5.81 -9.16
N VAL A 53 -3.81 4.93 -9.88
CA VAL A 53 -3.34 3.54 -10.12
C VAL A 53 -1.89 3.49 -10.66
N PRO A 54 -1.48 4.31 -11.65
CA PRO A 54 -0.09 4.29 -12.13
C PRO A 54 0.96 4.72 -11.10
N VAL A 55 0.57 5.38 -10.01
CA VAL A 55 1.48 5.86 -8.95
C VAL A 55 1.99 4.70 -8.09
N ILE A 56 1.18 3.65 -7.90
CA ILE A 56 1.46 2.51 -7.03
C ILE A 56 2.83 1.86 -7.33
N PRO A 57 3.13 1.41 -8.56
CA PRO A 57 4.42 0.77 -8.85
C PRO A 57 5.60 1.71 -8.62
N HIS A 58 5.45 3.02 -8.85
CA HIS A 58 6.51 4.00 -8.56
C HIS A 58 6.79 4.12 -7.07
N CYS A 59 5.75 4.14 -6.23
CA CYS A 59 5.92 4.16 -4.78
C CYS A 59 6.58 2.88 -4.27
N LEU A 60 6.14 1.71 -4.73
CA LEU A 60 6.72 0.43 -4.31
C LEU A 60 8.19 0.32 -4.75
N ASN A 61 8.50 0.60 -6.01
CA ASN A 61 9.87 0.52 -6.53
C ASN A 61 10.84 1.49 -5.82
N ARG A 62 10.33 2.62 -5.34
CA ARG A 62 11.12 3.64 -4.64
C ARG A 62 11.01 3.54 -3.12
N LEU A 63 10.34 2.53 -2.57
CA LEU A 63 10.19 2.36 -1.12
C LEU A 63 11.56 2.30 -0.43
N TRP A 64 12.54 1.70 -1.10
CA TRP A 64 13.93 1.63 -0.68
C TRP A 64 14.84 2.33 -1.69
N ILE A 65 15.61 3.32 -1.25
CA ILE A 65 16.63 3.98 -2.06
C ILE A 65 17.97 3.83 -1.34
N ARG A 66 18.91 3.12 -1.98
CA ARG A 66 20.24 2.86 -1.42
C ARG A 66 20.21 2.24 -0.01
N GLY A 67 19.24 1.36 0.23
CA GLY A 67 19.06 0.67 1.52
C GLY A 67 18.24 1.45 2.56
N GLU A 68 17.93 2.72 2.30
CA GLU A 68 17.13 3.57 3.20
C GLU A 68 15.68 3.64 2.76
N VAL A 69 14.76 3.76 3.72
CA VAL A 69 13.33 3.94 3.43
C VAL A 69 13.08 5.35 2.88
N ASN A 70 12.41 5.42 1.73
CA ASN A 70 11.98 6.68 1.15
C ASN A 70 10.67 7.16 1.77
N LEU A 71 10.76 8.19 2.61
CA LEU A 71 9.59 8.78 3.28
C LEU A 71 8.56 9.37 2.33
N ASN A 72 8.94 9.88 1.15
CA ASN A 72 7.98 10.42 0.18
C ASN A 72 7.12 9.30 -0.41
N ALA A 73 7.74 8.18 -0.78
CA ALA A 73 7.03 7.01 -1.25
C ALA A 73 6.12 6.42 -0.15
N LEU A 74 6.63 6.30 1.07
CA LEU A 74 5.87 5.75 2.20
C LEU A 74 4.66 6.62 2.58
N ARG A 75 4.81 7.94 2.62
CA ARG A 75 3.69 8.88 2.88
C ARG A 75 2.60 8.75 1.83
N LEU A 76 2.99 8.62 0.57
CA LEU A 76 2.03 8.45 -0.53
C LEU A 76 1.34 7.09 -0.43
N LEU A 77 2.05 6.00 -0.12
CA LEU A 77 1.45 4.68 0.12
C LEU A 77 0.41 4.70 1.24
N VAL A 78 0.68 5.40 2.35
CA VAL A 78 -0.31 5.61 3.42
C VAL A 78 -1.58 6.24 2.84
N ASN A 79 -1.47 7.36 2.13
CA ASN A 79 -2.64 8.04 1.57
C ASN A 79 -3.41 7.18 0.56
N LEU A 80 -2.70 6.46 -0.31
CA LEU A 80 -3.33 5.51 -1.24
C LEU A 80 -4.11 4.42 -0.49
N SER A 81 -3.56 3.89 0.60
CA SER A 81 -4.23 2.86 1.42
C SER A 81 -5.38 3.39 2.28
N CYS A 82 -5.43 4.69 2.56
CA CYS A 82 -6.56 5.33 3.24
C CYS A 82 -7.81 5.40 2.37
N CYS A 83 -7.70 5.19 1.05
CA CYS A 83 -8.83 5.03 0.14
C CYS A 83 -9.09 3.51 -0.08
N PRO A 84 -10.14 2.91 0.51
CA PRO A 84 -10.37 1.47 0.42
C PRO A 84 -10.50 0.96 -1.03
N ASP A 85 -11.12 1.75 -1.92
CA ASP A 85 -11.29 1.40 -3.33
C ASP A 85 -9.96 1.37 -4.12
N MET A 86 -8.88 1.99 -3.61
CA MET A 86 -7.53 1.90 -4.19
C MET A 86 -6.81 0.61 -3.77
N VAL A 87 -7.19 0.00 -2.64
CA VAL A 87 -6.46 -1.12 -2.04
C VAL A 87 -6.41 -2.37 -2.94
N PRO A 88 -7.47 -2.77 -3.66
CA PRO A 88 -7.38 -3.87 -4.64
C PRO A 88 -6.26 -3.68 -5.67
N TYR A 89 -6.14 -2.47 -6.22
CA TYR A 89 -5.06 -2.13 -7.16
C TYR A 89 -3.68 -2.19 -6.49
N LEU A 90 -3.59 -1.70 -5.25
CA LEU A 90 -2.34 -1.73 -4.47
C LEU A 90 -1.89 -3.17 -4.22
N LEU A 91 -2.81 -4.04 -3.82
CA LEU A 91 -2.54 -5.44 -3.50
C LEU A 91 -2.20 -6.31 -4.72
N GLY A 92 -2.75 -5.99 -5.90
CA GLY A 92 -2.41 -6.65 -7.16
C GLY A 92 -1.02 -6.29 -7.72
N ASN A 93 -0.41 -5.19 -7.26
CA ASN A 93 0.90 -4.78 -7.75
C ASN A 93 2.02 -5.72 -7.30
N LYS A 94 3.12 -5.71 -8.05
CA LYS A 94 4.32 -6.48 -7.73
C LYS A 94 4.90 -6.00 -6.38
N SER A 95 5.17 -6.95 -5.50
CA SER A 95 5.76 -6.68 -4.20
C SER A 95 7.26 -6.36 -4.28
N VAL A 96 7.80 -5.83 -3.19
CA VAL A 96 9.22 -5.56 -2.99
C VAL A 96 9.79 -6.60 -2.03
N SER A 97 10.98 -7.11 -2.34
CA SER A 97 11.67 -8.08 -1.47
C SER A 97 11.95 -7.48 -0.09
N GLY A 98 11.70 -8.26 0.96
CA GLY A 98 11.92 -7.82 2.34
C GLY A 98 10.97 -6.70 2.79
N LEU A 99 9.79 -6.58 2.18
CA LEU A 99 8.79 -5.55 2.47
C LEU A 99 8.62 -5.28 3.98
N LEU A 100 8.44 -6.34 4.78
CA LEU A 100 8.12 -6.23 6.20
C LEU A 100 9.31 -5.79 7.08
N ARG A 101 10.54 -5.76 6.53
CA ARG A 101 11.70 -5.15 7.21
C ARG A 101 11.53 -3.66 7.47
N ILE A 102 10.59 -3.00 6.78
CA ILE A 102 10.23 -1.62 7.08
C ILE A 102 9.70 -1.40 8.51
N LEU A 103 9.25 -2.49 9.17
CA LEU A 103 8.81 -2.47 10.57
C LEU A 103 9.98 -2.63 11.56
N ASP A 104 11.14 -3.05 11.08
CA ASP A 104 12.38 -3.21 11.86
C ASP A 104 13.27 -1.97 11.66
N THR A 105 12.84 -0.85 12.22
CA THR A 105 13.53 0.45 12.12
C THR A 105 13.45 1.20 13.44
N ASP A 106 14.55 1.86 13.82
CA ASP A 106 14.62 2.78 14.97
C ASP A 106 14.05 4.17 14.65
N ARG A 107 13.95 4.50 13.36
CA ARG A 107 13.33 5.74 12.88
C ARG A 107 11.81 5.74 13.11
N GLU A 108 11.39 6.29 14.23
CA GLU A 108 9.98 6.38 14.65
C GLU A 108 9.06 6.96 13.56
N GLU A 109 9.52 7.98 12.82
CA GLU A 109 8.74 8.59 11.74
C GLU A 109 8.38 7.60 10.62
N VAL A 110 9.33 6.71 10.29
CA VAL A 110 9.16 5.63 9.31
C VAL A 110 8.21 4.58 9.88
N LEU A 111 8.46 4.16 11.11
CA LEU A 111 7.71 3.09 11.77
C LEU A 111 6.22 3.41 11.90
N ILE A 112 5.87 4.61 12.37
CA ILE A 112 4.47 5.06 12.48
C ILE A 112 3.77 4.97 11.12
N ARG A 113 4.42 5.43 10.05
CA ARG A 113 3.84 5.41 8.70
C ARG A 113 3.73 4.01 8.12
N ALA A 114 4.73 3.16 8.35
CA ALA A 114 4.73 1.79 7.91
C ALA A 114 3.59 0.98 8.55
N VAL A 115 3.46 1.05 9.88
CA VAL A 115 2.35 0.40 10.60
C VAL A 115 1.01 0.97 10.15
N THR A 116 0.91 2.29 9.93
CA THR A 116 -0.32 2.93 9.42
C THR A 116 -0.68 2.41 8.04
N TRP A 117 0.28 2.35 7.11
CA TRP A 117 0.05 1.86 5.75
C TRP A 117 -0.48 0.41 5.75
N ILE A 118 0.17 -0.47 6.51
CA ILE A 118 -0.25 -1.87 6.61
C ILE A 118 -1.60 -2.01 7.31
N LEU A 119 -1.85 -1.22 8.36
CA LEU A 119 -3.14 -1.20 9.06
C LEU A 119 -4.27 -0.74 8.13
N CYS A 120 -4.09 0.35 7.39
CA CYS A 120 -5.09 0.85 6.44
C CYS A 120 -5.37 -0.18 5.33
N THR A 121 -4.33 -0.77 4.77
CA THR A 121 -4.43 -1.85 3.77
C THR A 121 -5.21 -3.04 4.34
N THR A 122 -4.87 -3.50 5.54
CA THR A 122 -5.50 -4.65 6.20
C THR A 122 -6.94 -4.37 6.60
N SER A 123 -7.24 -3.15 7.04
CA SER A 123 -8.60 -2.70 7.35
C SER A 123 -9.49 -2.74 6.11
N ALA A 124 -8.96 -2.36 4.95
CA ALA A 124 -9.69 -2.46 3.69
C ALA A 124 -9.85 -3.92 3.22
N VAL A 125 -8.86 -4.79 3.45
CA VAL A 125 -8.99 -6.23 3.17
C VAL A 125 -10.12 -6.84 3.98
N ASP A 126 -10.20 -6.54 5.28
CA ASP A 126 -11.29 -6.98 6.16
C ASP A 126 -12.64 -6.39 5.71
N ALA A 127 -12.75 -5.06 5.67
CA ALA A 127 -14.01 -4.37 5.37
C ALA A 127 -14.59 -4.70 3.99
N LEU A 128 -13.72 -4.88 2.98
CA LEU A 128 -14.15 -5.23 1.64
C LEU A 128 -14.19 -6.74 1.40
N ASN A 129 -13.79 -7.60 2.35
CA ASN A 129 -13.65 -9.05 2.17
C ASN A 129 -12.79 -9.39 0.94
N LEU A 130 -11.59 -8.79 0.84
CA LEU A 130 -10.68 -9.04 -0.29
C LEU A 130 -10.01 -10.40 -0.15
N THR A 131 -10.07 -11.19 -1.22
CA THR A 131 -9.31 -12.42 -1.41
C THR A 131 -8.41 -12.26 -2.62
N TYR A 132 -7.48 -13.21 -2.82
CA TYR A 132 -6.66 -13.19 -4.03
C TYR A 132 -7.52 -13.19 -5.31
N ASP A 133 -8.57 -14.01 -5.37
CA ASP A 133 -9.46 -14.10 -6.54
C ASP A 133 -10.09 -12.75 -6.90
N ARG A 134 -10.37 -11.90 -5.90
CA ARG A 134 -10.95 -10.57 -6.09
C ARG A 134 -9.95 -9.51 -6.54
N ILE A 135 -8.66 -9.73 -6.34
CA ILE A 135 -7.59 -8.81 -6.78
C ILE A 135 -6.81 -9.36 -7.97
N ALA A 136 -7.11 -10.58 -8.43
CA ALA A 136 -6.39 -11.27 -9.50
C ALA A 136 -6.40 -10.49 -10.82
N GLU A 137 -7.47 -9.75 -11.13
CA GLU A 137 -7.55 -8.89 -12.31
C GLU A 137 -6.55 -7.72 -12.28
N HIS A 138 -6.04 -7.38 -11.10
CA HIS A 138 -5.02 -6.34 -10.91
C HIS A 138 -3.61 -6.92 -10.83
N ASN A 139 -3.44 -8.24 -10.91
CA ASN A 139 -2.12 -8.86 -10.95
C ASN A 139 -1.44 -8.56 -12.28
N LEU A 140 -0.38 -7.75 -12.24
CA LEU A 140 0.39 -7.34 -13.42
C LEU A 140 1.55 -8.28 -13.75
N ASP A 141 1.73 -9.38 -13.01
CA ASP A 141 2.72 -10.41 -13.33
C ASP A 141 2.39 -11.07 -14.69
N PRO A 142 3.35 -11.19 -15.64
CA PRO A 142 3.09 -11.77 -16.96
C PRO A 142 2.54 -13.20 -16.91
N PHE A 143 2.85 -13.95 -15.86
CA PHE A 143 2.39 -15.32 -15.65
C PHE A 143 1.24 -15.41 -14.63
N HIS A 144 0.71 -14.27 -14.20
CA HIS A 144 -0.33 -14.16 -13.18
C HIS A 144 0.02 -14.92 -11.88
N ASN A 145 1.31 -15.00 -11.55
CA ASN A 145 1.75 -15.71 -10.36
C ASN A 145 1.30 -14.96 -9.09
N PRO A 146 0.46 -15.58 -8.23
CA PRO A 146 0.00 -14.93 -7.00
C PRO A 146 1.16 -14.53 -6.08
N SER A 147 2.26 -15.30 -6.09
CA SER A 147 3.36 -15.11 -5.14
C SER A 147 4.14 -13.81 -5.34
N HIS A 148 4.00 -13.17 -6.51
CA HIS A 148 4.65 -11.91 -6.82
C HIS A 148 3.84 -10.68 -6.39
N THR A 149 2.59 -10.86 -5.98
CA THR A 149 1.71 -9.77 -5.57
C THR A 149 2.05 -9.26 -4.18
N LEU A 150 1.75 -7.98 -3.93
CA LEU A 150 1.78 -7.39 -2.60
C LEU A 150 0.81 -8.11 -1.65
N PHE A 151 -0.35 -8.55 -2.15
CA PHE A 151 -1.29 -9.39 -1.40
C PHE A 151 -0.60 -10.62 -0.80
N PHE A 152 0.11 -11.39 -1.62
CA PHE A 152 0.78 -12.60 -1.14
C PHE A 152 1.95 -12.28 -0.21
N SER A 153 2.65 -11.17 -0.43
CA SER A 153 3.78 -10.79 0.43
C SER A 153 3.35 -10.39 1.85
N ILE A 154 2.13 -9.88 2.01
CA ILE A 154 1.58 -9.50 3.32
C ILE A 154 0.77 -10.65 3.94
N TYR A 155 -0.11 -11.29 3.16
CA TYR A 155 -1.10 -12.24 3.68
C TYR A 155 -0.80 -13.70 3.35
N GLY A 156 0.16 -13.98 2.48
CA GLY A 156 0.67 -15.33 2.25
C GLY A 156 1.30 -15.91 3.53
N PRO A 157 1.44 -17.25 3.64
CA PRO A 157 1.74 -17.90 4.92
C PRO A 157 2.95 -17.30 5.69
N LYS A 158 4.08 -17.13 4.99
CA LYS A 158 5.30 -16.54 5.59
C LYS A 158 5.16 -15.05 5.90
N GLY A 159 4.56 -14.28 4.98
CA GLY A 159 4.37 -12.84 5.16
C GLY A 159 3.46 -12.53 6.34
N ARG A 160 2.38 -13.32 6.49
CA ARG A 160 1.45 -13.18 7.61
C ARG A 160 2.10 -13.50 8.94
N GLU A 161 2.84 -14.61 9.02
CA GLU A 161 3.58 -15.00 10.23
C GLU A 161 4.58 -13.91 10.66
N GLU A 162 5.36 -13.40 9.71
CA GLU A 162 6.32 -12.31 9.95
C GLU A 162 5.60 -11.03 10.40
N LEU A 163 4.50 -10.66 9.75
CA LEU A 163 3.74 -9.46 10.10
C LEU A 163 3.15 -9.56 11.51
N GLU A 164 2.54 -10.69 11.86
CA GLU A 164 1.98 -10.91 13.19
C GLU A 164 3.07 -10.89 14.27
N LEU A 165 4.24 -11.47 14.00
CA LEU A 165 5.38 -11.43 14.92
C LEU A 165 5.85 -9.99 15.15
N GLN A 166 6.09 -9.23 14.09
CA GLN A 166 6.54 -7.84 14.20
C GLN A 166 5.49 -6.96 14.90
N ALA A 167 4.22 -7.08 14.51
CA ALA A 167 3.14 -6.32 15.14
C ALA A 167 3.00 -6.64 16.65
N ARG A 168 3.20 -7.90 17.07
CA ARG A 168 3.23 -8.29 18.49
C ARG A 168 4.37 -7.64 19.26
N HIS A 169 5.55 -7.50 18.68
CA HIS A 169 6.64 -6.77 19.33
C HIS A 169 6.30 -5.28 19.47
N LEU A 170 5.72 -4.70 18.42
CA LEU A 170 5.37 -3.28 18.37
C LEU A 170 4.24 -2.87 19.31
N THR A 171 3.41 -3.79 19.82
CA THR A 171 2.37 -3.44 20.82
C THR A 171 2.96 -2.91 22.12
N ASN A 172 4.23 -3.21 22.42
CA ASN A 172 4.94 -2.73 23.60
C ASN A 172 5.88 -1.55 23.31
N HIS A 173 5.79 -0.96 22.11
CA HIS A 173 6.64 0.16 21.71
C HIS A 173 6.43 1.39 22.62
N SER A 174 7.50 2.16 22.84
CA SER A 174 7.48 3.37 23.68
C SER A 174 6.52 4.43 23.15
N ASN A 175 6.51 4.63 21.83
CA ASN A 175 5.52 5.46 21.14
C ASN A 175 4.12 4.82 21.19
N LYS A 176 3.19 5.51 21.87
CA LYS A 176 1.81 5.04 22.07
C LYS A 176 1.00 4.93 20.78
N ASP A 177 1.31 5.73 19.76
CA ASP A 177 0.62 5.63 18.47
C ASP A 177 1.04 4.37 17.72
N VAL A 178 2.35 4.07 17.69
CA VAL A 178 2.86 2.79 17.13
C VAL A 178 2.23 1.61 17.86
N ALA A 179 2.23 1.62 19.18
CA ALA A 179 1.66 0.54 20.00
C ALA A 179 0.17 0.34 19.73
N SER A 180 -0.62 1.43 19.77
CA SER A 180 -2.07 1.39 19.54
C SER A 180 -2.42 0.90 18.13
N LYS A 181 -1.72 1.39 17.10
CA LYS A 181 -1.93 0.92 15.72
C LYS A 181 -1.54 -0.54 15.54
N SER A 182 -0.50 -1.01 16.22
CA SER A 182 -0.05 -2.41 16.14
C SER A 182 -1.05 -3.36 16.81
N VAL A 183 -1.66 -2.96 17.94
CA VAL A 183 -2.78 -3.70 18.56
C VAL A 183 -3.94 -3.83 17.58
N ARG A 184 -4.39 -2.70 17.00
CA ARG A 184 -5.48 -2.69 16.02
C ARG A 184 -5.17 -3.51 14.78
N LEU A 185 -3.91 -3.53 14.34
CA LEU A 185 -3.47 -4.34 13.21
C LEU A 185 -3.62 -5.83 13.51
N LEU A 186 -3.22 -6.29 14.70
CA LEU A 186 -3.40 -7.69 15.10
C LEU A 186 -4.88 -8.08 15.20
N GLU A 187 -5.71 -7.22 15.79
CA GLU A 187 -7.16 -7.42 15.88
C GLU A 187 -7.78 -7.53 14.48
N THR A 188 -7.40 -6.64 13.57
CA THR A 188 -7.91 -6.63 12.19
C THR A 188 -7.41 -7.86 11.41
N LEU A 189 -6.14 -8.24 11.58
CA LEU A 189 -5.59 -9.45 10.94
C LEU A 189 -6.34 -10.71 11.35
N ALA A 190 -6.82 -10.80 12.59
CA ALA A 190 -7.60 -11.95 13.05
C ALA A 190 -8.90 -12.18 12.24
N ASN A 191 -9.47 -11.12 11.66
CA ASN A 191 -10.65 -11.20 10.80
C ASN A 191 -10.31 -11.55 9.34
N VAL A 192 -9.09 -11.27 8.89
CA VAL A 192 -8.66 -11.57 7.52
C VAL A 192 -8.46 -13.08 7.38
N PRO A 193 -9.10 -13.76 6.41
CA PRO A 193 -8.91 -15.20 6.22
C PRO A 193 -7.48 -15.53 5.79
N PRO A 194 -6.97 -16.72 6.13
CA PRO A 194 -5.65 -17.16 5.68
C PRO A 194 -5.62 -17.30 4.15
N PHE A 195 -4.46 -17.03 3.55
CA PHE A 195 -4.27 -17.23 2.12
C PHE A 195 -4.54 -18.71 1.76
N PRO A 196 -5.40 -19.00 0.76
CA PRO A 196 -5.73 -20.38 0.42
C PRO A 196 -4.47 -21.13 -0.01
N MET A 197 -4.13 -22.20 0.69
CA MET A 197 -3.03 -23.07 0.28
C MET A 197 -3.38 -23.70 -1.08
N ALA A 198 -2.41 -23.73 -1.99
CA ALA A 198 -2.55 -24.21 -3.38
C ALA A 198 -3.03 -25.68 -3.53
N GLY A 199 -3.35 -26.39 -2.44
CA GLY A 199 -3.92 -27.73 -2.45
C GLY A 199 -5.45 -27.80 -2.50
N ASN A 200 -6.18 -26.71 -2.24
CA ASN A 200 -7.66 -26.77 -2.19
C ASN A 200 -8.36 -26.64 -3.55
N HIS A 201 -7.65 -26.25 -4.61
CA HIS A 201 -8.22 -26.16 -5.95
C HIS A 201 -8.11 -27.46 -6.76
N LEU A 202 -7.31 -28.44 -6.31
CA LEU A 202 -7.18 -29.75 -6.96
C LEU A 202 -8.32 -30.73 -6.64
N ASN A 203 -9.15 -30.43 -5.63
CA ASN A 203 -10.29 -31.26 -5.23
C ASN A 203 -11.62 -30.80 -5.84
N ARG A 204 -11.60 -29.94 -6.87
CA ARG A 204 -12.80 -29.44 -7.57
C ARG A 204 -12.72 -29.59 -9.09
N LEU A 205 -12.00 -30.61 -9.56
CA LEU A 205 -12.03 -31.06 -10.96
C LEU A 205 -12.49 -32.52 -11.01
#